data_AF-D7G2C4-F1
#
_entry.id   AF-D7G2C4-F1
#
_cell.length_a   1.000
_cell.length_b   1.000
_cell.length_c   1.000
_cell.angle_alpha   90.00
_cell.angle_beta   90.00
_cell.angle_gamma   90.00
#
_symmetry.space_group_name_H-M   'P 1'
#
loop_
_entity.id
_entity.type
_entity.pdbx_description
1 polymer ?
#
loop_
_entity_poly.entity_id
_entity_poly.type
_entity_poly.pdbx_seq_one_letter_code
_entity_poly.pdbx_strand_id
1 'polypeptide(L)'
;MMSKEDLEETTDSAPDDPAPILETKDSAPPKPYTPSILWWTKNREEENNKLNLFANAGFLAGVALFTIAVVFGVDSEVSRGWTIGEYILRVPLDNWDGYSEMLRQSPVQVKACTSGIVYALGDLVAQSMEGTELASIERQRVVRSAIAGLLLHGPLSHVWYNVCEGLFDIVGWNDYWWVPAPKIITDQLLWGPAWNAVYIAFLGVLNKDSSAVIWEAITSTALPLVIAGIRLWPLAHVVTYGLVPKENRLLWVDAVEIIWVTILSSQAAEQARSPAEQEESTS
;
A
#
# COMPACT_ATOMS: atom_id res chain seq x y z
N MET A 1 83.61 -41.17 64.31
CA MET A 1 82.95 -41.45 65.60
C MET A 1 81.90 -40.36 65.82
N MET A 2 80.68 -40.78 66.19
CA MET A 2 79.47 -40.06 66.68
C MET A 2 79.67 -38.65 67.29
N SER A 3 78.70 -37.72 67.38
CA SER A 3 77.23 -37.68 67.12
C SER A 3 76.76 -36.21 67.25
N LYS A 4 75.73 -35.76 66.50
CA LYS A 4 74.31 -35.50 66.87
C LYS A 4 74.03 -34.33 67.82
N GLU A 5 73.00 -33.56 67.40
CA GLU A 5 72.03 -32.80 68.23
C GLU A 5 72.64 -31.50 68.82
N ASP A 6 72.09 -30.30 68.67
CA ASP A 6 70.71 -29.88 68.53
C ASP A 6 70.59 -28.36 68.26
N LEU A 7 69.51 -28.00 67.54
CA LEU A 7 68.58 -26.88 67.75
C LEU A 7 68.97 -25.40 67.48
N GLU A 8 68.09 -24.80 66.66
CA GLU A 8 67.53 -23.43 66.75
C GLU A 8 68.48 -22.24 66.52
N GLU A 9 68.12 -21.13 65.89
CA GLU A 9 66.98 -20.58 65.18
C GLU A 9 67.48 -19.19 64.67
N THR A 10 66.67 -18.49 63.88
CA THR A 10 66.77 -17.05 63.51
C THR A 10 67.40 -16.76 62.14
N THR A 11 66.53 -16.89 61.14
CA THR A 11 66.57 -16.17 59.86
C THR A 11 66.24 -14.69 60.09
N ASP A 12 67.12 -13.78 59.65
CA ASP A 12 66.77 -12.37 59.41
C ASP A 12 67.08 -12.06 57.94
N SER A 13 66.01 -11.93 57.15
CA SER A 13 66.02 -11.67 55.72
C SER A 13 65.84 -10.18 55.46
N ALA A 14 66.80 -9.57 54.76
CA ALA A 14 66.71 -8.20 54.24
C ALA A 14 65.48 -8.01 53.31
N PRO A 15 64.93 -6.79 53.19
CA PRO A 15 63.76 -6.55 52.35
C PRO A 15 64.15 -6.44 50.87
N ASP A 16 63.65 -7.37 50.05
CA ASP A 16 63.60 -7.24 48.59
C ASP A 16 62.46 -6.28 48.22
N ASP A 17 62.81 -5.08 47.77
CA ASP A 17 61.86 -4.12 47.21
C ASP A 17 61.48 -4.59 45.78
N PRO A 18 60.21 -4.92 45.48
CA PRO A 18 59.84 -5.43 44.17
C PRO A 18 59.84 -4.30 43.13
N ALA A 19 60.39 -4.59 41.95
CA ALA A 19 60.38 -3.66 40.81
C ALA A 19 58.94 -3.24 40.45
N PRO A 20 58.73 -2.02 39.91
CA PRO A 20 57.39 -1.52 39.62
C PRO A 20 56.71 -2.38 38.56
N ILE A 21 55.53 -2.91 38.88
CA ILE A 21 54.67 -3.61 37.93
C ILE A 21 54.18 -2.57 36.91
N LEU A 22 54.58 -2.71 35.66
CA LEU A 22 54.02 -1.94 34.55
C LEU A 22 52.55 -2.36 34.39
N GLU A 23 51.62 -1.50 34.80
CA GLU A 23 50.22 -1.63 34.41
C GLU A 23 50.12 -1.64 32.88
N THR A 24 49.90 -2.82 32.30
CA THR A 24 49.45 -2.91 30.92
C THR A 24 48.05 -2.34 30.89
N LYS A 25 47.95 -1.08 30.46
CA LYS A 25 46.70 -0.40 30.19
C LYS A 25 45.86 -1.32 29.29
N ASP A 26 44.82 -1.94 29.85
CA ASP A 26 43.91 -2.81 29.10
C ASP A 26 43.31 -2.00 27.94
N SER A 27 43.94 -2.13 26.77
CA SER A 27 43.46 -1.51 25.55
C SER A 27 42.19 -2.25 25.17
N ALA A 28 41.06 -1.54 25.17
CA ALA A 28 39.80 -2.05 24.65
C ALA A 28 40.04 -2.81 23.33
N PRO A 29 39.37 -3.97 23.11
CA PRO A 29 39.60 -4.76 21.92
C PRO A 29 39.48 -3.90 20.67
N PRO A 30 40.38 -4.05 19.69
CA PRO A 30 40.37 -3.24 18.48
C PRO A 30 38.99 -3.35 17.83
N LYS A 31 38.41 -2.19 17.51
CA LYS A 31 37.12 -2.15 16.79
C LYS A 31 37.25 -3.03 15.54
N PRO A 32 36.29 -3.94 15.27
CA PRO A 32 36.37 -4.81 14.12
C PRO A 32 36.59 -3.99 12.85
N TYR A 33 37.61 -4.36 12.06
CA TYR A 33 37.93 -3.68 10.82
C TYR A 33 36.75 -3.80 9.87
N THR A 34 36.10 -2.67 9.61
CA THR A 34 35.08 -2.57 8.56
C THR A 34 35.80 -2.18 7.28
N PRO A 35 35.73 -3.01 6.21
CA PRO A 35 36.33 -2.66 4.93
C PRO A 35 35.82 -1.29 4.47
N SER A 36 36.72 -0.43 3.96
CA SER A 36 36.36 0.93 3.54
C SER A 36 35.15 0.96 2.59
N ILE A 37 35.04 -0.02 1.69
CA ILE A 37 33.91 -0.19 0.77
C ILE A 37 32.57 -0.33 1.52
N LEU A 38 32.53 -1.11 2.61
CA LEU A 38 31.32 -1.33 3.39
C LEU A 38 30.85 -0.04 4.11
N TRP A 39 31.79 0.81 4.51
CA TRP A 39 31.48 2.13 5.06
C TRP A 39 30.88 3.07 4.00
N TRP A 40 31.46 3.09 2.79
CA TRP A 40 30.94 3.90 1.68
C TRP A 40 29.55 3.44 1.23
N THR A 41 29.30 2.13 1.15
CA THR A 41 27.99 1.60 0.77
C THR A 41 26.94 1.92 1.83
N LYS A 42 27.27 1.73 3.12
CA LYS A 42 26.36 2.03 4.23
C LYS A 42 26.00 3.52 4.29
N ASN A 43 26.97 4.42 4.13
CA ASN A 43 26.69 5.86 4.10
C ASN A 43 25.82 6.24 2.91
N ARG A 44 26.08 5.66 1.73
CA ARG A 44 25.31 5.93 0.52
C ARG A 44 23.86 5.42 0.65
N GLU A 45 23.68 4.27 1.27
CA GLU A 45 22.36 3.70 1.58
C GLU A 45 21.60 4.56 2.59
N GLU A 46 22.27 5.02 3.65
CA GLU A 46 21.68 5.92 4.63
C GLU A 46 21.31 7.29 4.03
N GLU A 47 22.16 7.85 3.18
CA GLU A 47 21.87 9.07 2.41
C GLU A 47 20.69 8.87 1.46
N ASN A 48 20.66 7.76 0.72
CA ASN A 48 19.54 7.41 -0.17
C ASN A 48 18.23 7.23 0.61
N ASN A 49 18.27 6.60 1.79
CA ASN A 49 17.09 6.44 2.63
C ASN A 49 16.57 7.78 3.14
N LYS A 50 17.45 8.70 3.55
CA LYS A 50 17.06 10.06 3.94
C LYS A 50 16.46 10.84 2.76
N LEU A 51 17.05 10.72 1.57
CA LEU A 51 16.54 11.34 0.34
C LEU A 51 15.16 10.78 -0.04
N ASN A 52 14.98 9.47 0.00
CA ASN A 52 13.71 8.82 -0.29
C ASN A 52 12.65 9.17 0.75
N LEU A 53 13.01 9.20 2.04
CA LEU A 53 12.13 9.64 3.11
C LEU A 53 11.64 11.07 2.85
N PHE A 54 12.56 11.99 2.54
CA PHE A 54 12.20 13.37 2.25
C PHE A 54 11.32 13.49 1.01
N ALA A 55 11.63 12.75 -0.05
CA ALA A 55 10.82 12.74 -1.27
C ALA A 55 9.40 12.19 -1.03
N ASN A 56 9.27 11.07 -0.31
CA ASN A 56 7.99 10.45 -0.01
C ASN A 56 7.16 11.31 0.96
N ALA A 57 7.78 11.81 2.03
CA ALA A 57 7.13 12.71 2.97
C ALA A 57 6.69 14.02 2.29
N GLY A 58 7.56 14.61 1.48
CA GLY A 58 7.26 15.83 0.72
C GLY A 58 6.14 15.63 -0.29
N PHE A 59 6.14 14.49 -1.01
CA PHE A 59 5.05 14.14 -1.93
C PHE A 59 3.72 13.99 -1.21
N LEU A 60 3.66 13.20 -0.13
CA LEU A 60 2.43 13.00 0.64
C LEU A 60 1.93 14.31 1.27
N ALA A 61 2.83 15.12 1.83
CA ALA A 61 2.49 16.43 2.38
C ALA A 61 1.97 17.37 1.28
N GLY A 62 2.60 17.38 0.10
CA GLY A 62 2.14 18.15 -1.05
C GLY A 62 0.75 17.75 -1.51
N VAL A 63 0.47 16.45 -1.62
CA VAL A 63 -0.87 15.93 -1.95
C VAL A 63 -1.90 16.31 -0.88
N ALA A 64 -1.55 16.18 0.40
CA ALA A 64 -2.44 16.55 1.50
C ALA A 64 -2.75 18.06 1.49
N LEU A 65 -1.74 18.91 1.33
CA LEU A 65 -1.92 20.36 1.24
C LEU A 65 -2.71 20.78 0.01
N PHE A 66 -2.45 20.18 -1.15
CA PHE A 66 -3.21 20.42 -2.37
C PHE A 66 -4.68 20.00 -2.19
N THR A 67 -4.93 18.84 -1.59
CA THR A 67 -6.29 18.36 -1.32
C THR A 67 -7.01 19.30 -0.37
N ILE A 68 -6.38 19.73 0.72
CA ILE A 68 -6.95 20.73 1.64
C ILE A 68 -7.25 22.03 0.89
N ALA A 69 -6.32 22.51 0.06
CA ALA A 69 -6.50 23.74 -0.70
C ALA A 69 -7.65 23.66 -1.72
N VAL A 70 -7.83 22.50 -2.37
CA VAL A 70 -8.94 22.28 -3.31
C VAL A 70 -10.27 22.10 -2.58
N VAL A 71 -10.30 21.27 -1.54
CA VAL A 71 -11.54 20.94 -0.81
C VAL A 71 -12.09 22.15 -0.07
N PHE A 72 -11.23 22.97 0.55
CA PHE A 72 -11.64 24.15 1.31
C PHE A 72 -11.45 25.46 0.52
N GLY A 73 -11.01 25.38 -0.74
CA GLY A 73 -10.80 26.51 -1.62
C GLY A 73 -12.13 27.09 -2.10
N VAL A 74 -12.74 27.95 -1.29
CA VAL A 74 -13.95 28.68 -1.65
C VAL A 74 -13.59 30.08 -2.14
N ASP A 75 -14.17 30.50 -3.26
CA ASP A 75 -13.99 31.86 -3.77
C ASP A 75 -14.36 32.90 -2.68
N SER A 76 -13.49 33.89 -2.50
CA SER A 76 -13.70 34.99 -1.56
C SER A 76 -14.98 35.78 -1.82
N GLU A 77 -15.44 35.85 -3.07
CA GLU A 77 -16.70 36.48 -3.46
C GLU A 77 -17.92 35.63 -3.18
N VAL A 78 -17.77 34.32 -2.97
CA VAL A 78 -18.87 33.41 -2.59
C VAL A 78 -18.97 33.33 -1.07
N SER A 79 -17.82 33.21 -0.40
CA SER A 79 -17.75 33.04 1.04
C SER A 79 -18.02 34.31 1.84
N ARG A 80 -17.88 35.53 1.30
CA ARG A 80 -18.27 36.86 1.88
C ARG A 80 -18.57 36.91 3.39
N GLY A 81 -17.59 36.54 4.23
CA GLY A 81 -17.73 36.60 5.70
C GLY A 81 -18.48 35.43 6.36
N TRP A 82 -18.54 34.25 5.71
CA TRP A 82 -19.08 33.03 6.29
C TRP A 82 -18.41 32.72 7.63
N THR A 83 -19.23 32.31 8.58
CA THR A 83 -18.77 31.74 9.85
C THR A 83 -18.15 30.36 9.62
N ILE A 84 -17.35 29.89 10.58
CA ILE A 84 -16.76 28.53 10.54
C ILE A 84 -17.86 27.45 10.39
N GLY A 85 -19.00 27.63 11.05
CA GLY A 85 -20.13 26.71 10.94
C GLY A 85 -20.72 26.64 9.52
N GLU A 86 -20.77 27.78 8.82
CA GLU A 86 -21.22 27.83 7.43
C GLU A 86 -20.22 27.16 6.48
N TYR A 87 -18.91 27.33 6.69
CA TYR A 87 -17.90 26.59 5.93
C TYR A 87 -18.07 25.08 6.08
N ILE A 88 -18.21 24.58 7.31
CA ILE A 88 -18.35 23.14 7.58
C ILE A 88 -19.59 22.56 6.90
N LEU A 89 -20.68 23.33 6.81
CA LEU A 89 -21.94 22.86 6.24
C LEU A 89 -22.03 23.03 4.72
N ARG A 90 -21.52 24.14 4.16
CA ARG A 90 -21.67 24.46 2.72
C ARG A 90 -20.60 23.81 1.85
N VAL A 91 -19.35 23.77 2.30
CA VAL A 91 -18.24 23.22 1.51
C VAL A 91 -18.51 21.78 1.02
N PRO A 92 -18.99 20.84 1.87
CA PRO A 92 -19.30 19.50 1.41
C PRO A 92 -20.42 19.45 0.36
N LEU A 93 -21.44 20.31 0.51
CA LEU A 93 -22.56 20.39 -0.43
C LEU A 93 -22.11 20.95 -1.78
N ASP A 94 -21.35 22.04 -1.77
CA ASP A 94 -20.85 22.67 -2.99
C ASP A 94 -19.87 21.75 -3.74
N ASN A 95 -18.99 21.06 -3.01
CA ASN A 95 -18.09 20.04 -3.59
C ASN A 95 -18.87 18.87 -4.18
N TRP A 96 -19.95 18.43 -3.50
CA TRP A 96 -20.82 17.37 -4.01
C TRP A 96 -21.56 17.78 -5.27
N ASP A 97 -22.07 19.01 -5.33
CA ASP A 97 -22.77 19.54 -6.50
C ASP A 97 -21.81 19.71 -7.68
N GLY A 98 -20.60 20.22 -7.42
CA GLY A 98 -19.52 20.31 -8.42
C GLY A 98 -19.12 18.93 -8.97
N TYR A 99 -18.90 17.96 -8.07
CA TYR A 99 -18.64 16.57 -8.47
C TYR A 99 -19.78 16.00 -9.30
N SER A 100 -21.02 16.15 -8.84
CA SER A 100 -22.22 15.63 -9.52
C SER A 100 -22.38 16.23 -10.91
N GLU A 101 -22.08 17.52 -11.07
CA GLU A 101 -22.13 18.19 -12.36
C GLU A 101 -21.03 17.68 -13.31
N MET A 102 -19.79 17.57 -12.84
CA MET A 102 -18.71 16.98 -13.63
C MET A 102 -19.04 15.55 -14.05
N LEU A 103 -19.61 14.76 -13.13
CA LEU A 103 -20.02 13.38 -13.39
C LEU A 103 -21.10 13.29 -14.46
N ARG A 104 -22.06 14.24 -14.49
CA ARG A 104 -23.08 14.31 -15.54
C ARG A 104 -22.50 14.70 -16.89
N GLN A 105 -21.57 15.65 -16.93
CA GLN A 105 -20.97 16.15 -18.17
C GLN A 105 -19.95 15.18 -18.79
N SER A 106 -19.16 14.49 -17.95
CA SER A 106 -18.05 13.64 -18.39
C SER A 106 -17.94 12.39 -17.50
N PRO A 107 -18.94 11.49 -17.54
CA PRO A 107 -19.07 10.39 -16.59
C PRO A 107 -17.88 9.44 -16.61
N VAL A 108 -17.35 9.11 -17.80
CA VAL A 108 -16.23 8.17 -17.92
C VAL A 108 -14.95 8.77 -17.37
N GLN A 109 -14.64 10.02 -17.70
CA GLN A 109 -13.42 10.71 -17.27
C GLN A 109 -13.41 10.94 -15.77
N VAL A 110 -14.54 11.36 -15.19
CA VAL A 110 -14.64 11.54 -13.73
C VAL A 110 -14.45 10.21 -13.01
N LYS A 111 -15.14 9.15 -13.46
CA LYS A 111 -15.01 7.80 -12.91
C LYS A 111 -13.59 7.23 -13.05
N ALA A 112 -12.94 7.47 -14.19
CA ALA A 112 -11.55 7.13 -14.42
C ALA A 112 -10.63 7.83 -13.40
N CYS A 113 -10.76 9.15 -13.26
CA CYS A 113 -9.94 9.92 -12.33
C CYS A 113 -10.16 9.49 -10.86
N THR A 114 -11.41 9.26 -10.44
CA THR A 114 -11.71 8.80 -9.08
C THR A 114 -11.10 7.43 -8.82
N SER A 115 -11.31 6.46 -9.72
CA SER A 115 -10.71 5.13 -9.59
C SER A 115 -9.18 5.17 -9.61
N GLY A 116 -8.55 6.03 -10.42
CA GLY A 116 -7.10 6.20 -10.41
C GLY A 116 -6.55 6.65 -9.06
N ILE A 117 -7.22 7.60 -8.41
CA ILE A 117 -6.87 8.07 -7.05
C ILE A 117 -7.07 6.95 -6.03
N VAL A 118 -8.21 6.26 -6.09
CA VAL A 118 -8.56 5.15 -5.19
C VAL A 118 -7.54 4.03 -5.25
N TYR A 119 -7.10 3.66 -6.46
CA TYR A 119 -6.12 2.61 -6.63
C TYR A 119 -4.73 3.01 -6.11
N ALA A 120 -4.34 4.29 -6.29
CA ALA A 120 -3.12 4.82 -5.70
C ALA A 120 -3.18 4.76 -4.16
N LEU A 121 -4.32 5.15 -3.57
CA LEU A 121 -4.53 5.12 -2.12
C LEU A 121 -4.54 3.69 -1.58
N GLY A 122 -5.25 2.77 -2.22
CA GLY A 122 -5.29 1.36 -1.82
C GLY A 122 -3.89 0.73 -1.84
N ASP A 123 -3.06 1.05 -2.82
CA ASP A 123 -1.68 0.57 -2.89
C ASP A 123 -0.79 1.16 -1.78
N LEU A 124 -0.93 2.46 -1.50
CA LEU A 124 -0.22 3.10 -0.37
C LEU A 124 -0.61 2.46 0.98
N VAL A 125 -1.89 2.13 1.17
CA VAL A 125 -2.37 1.43 2.36
C VAL A 125 -1.80 0.00 2.42
N ALA A 126 -1.77 -0.72 1.30
CA ALA A 126 -1.15 -2.05 1.20
C ALA A 126 0.30 -2.03 1.67
N GLN A 127 1.10 -1.12 1.10
CA GLN A 127 2.52 -0.97 1.46
C GLN A 127 2.69 -0.63 2.95
N SER A 128 1.83 0.22 3.50
CA SER A 128 1.85 0.53 4.94
C SER A 128 1.51 -0.69 5.80
N MET A 129 0.56 -1.53 5.39
CA MET A 129 0.17 -2.76 6.11
C MET A 129 1.22 -3.86 6.00
N GLU A 130 2.01 -3.86 4.93
CA GLU A 130 3.19 -4.73 4.75
C GLU A 130 4.38 -4.33 5.66
N GLY A 131 4.25 -3.25 6.44
CA GLY A 131 5.29 -2.74 7.32
C GLY A 131 6.35 -1.90 6.60
N THR A 132 6.06 -1.44 5.37
CA THR A 132 6.99 -0.62 4.59
C THR A 132 7.17 0.73 5.26
N GLU A 133 8.40 1.06 5.64
CA GLU A 133 8.73 2.38 6.16
C GLU A 133 8.51 3.46 5.10
N LEU A 134 8.27 4.70 5.54
CA LEU A 134 8.01 5.82 4.64
C LEU A 134 9.16 6.04 3.63
N ALA A 135 10.41 5.74 4.00
CA ALA A 135 11.56 5.81 3.10
C ALA A 135 11.53 4.75 1.99
N SER A 136 10.87 3.62 2.23
CA SER A 136 10.91 2.43 1.37
C SER A 136 9.68 2.28 0.49
N ILE A 137 8.74 3.24 0.52
CA ILE A 137 7.56 3.22 -0.36
C ILE A 137 7.99 3.10 -1.83
N GLU A 138 7.46 2.08 -2.49
CA GLU A 138 7.66 1.78 -3.90
C GLU A 138 6.73 2.64 -4.76
N ARG A 139 7.19 3.86 -5.09
CA ARG A 139 6.43 4.82 -5.91
C ARG A 139 5.97 4.25 -7.27
N GLN A 140 6.78 3.38 -7.88
CA GLN A 140 6.41 2.75 -9.17
C GLN A 140 5.20 1.83 -9.03
N ARG A 141 5.11 1.09 -7.92
CA ARG A 141 3.97 0.21 -7.62
C ARG A 141 2.67 1.03 -7.47
N VAL A 142 2.73 2.14 -6.74
CA VAL A 142 1.61 3.10 -6.59
C VAL A 142 1.17 3.62 -7.96
N VAL A 143 2.11 4.02 -8.82
CA VAL A 143 1.81 4.53 -10.17
C VAL A 143 1.17 3.46 -11.05
N ARG A 144 1.67 2.21 -11.03
CA ARG A 144 1.06 1.11 -11.80
C ARG A 144 -0.38 0.85 -11.35
N SER A 145 -0.62 0.83 -10.03
CA SER A 145 -1.97 0.71 -9.47
C SER A 145 -2.86 1.88 -9.91
N ALA A 146 -2.38 3.12 -9.77
CA ALA A 146 -3.12 4.31 -10.19
C ALA A 146 -3.51 4.28 -11.68
N ILE A 147 -2.60 3.83 -12.56
CA ILE A 147 -2.87 3.67 -13.99
C ILE A 147 -3.92 2.58 -14.23
N ALA A 148 -3.89 1.47 -13.47
CA ALA A 148 -4.92 0.43 -13.55
C ALA A 148 -6.30 1.00 -13.18
N GLY A 149 -6.38 1.80 -12.11
CA GLY A 149 -7.60 2.50 -11.74
C GLY A 149 -8.10 3.47 -12.83
N LEU A 150 -7.18 4.29 -13.35
CA LEU A 150 -7.46 5.36 -14.31
C LEU A 150 -7.88 4.84 -15.69
N LEU A 151 -7.11 3.90 -16.25
CA LEU A 151 -7.29 3.47 -17.64
C LEU A 151 -8.22 2.26 -17.77
N LEU A 152 -8.35 1.46 -16.71
CA LEU A 152 -9.10 0.21 -16.76
C LEU A 152 -10.30 0.22 -15.82
N HIS A 153 -10.11 0.29 -14.49
CA HIS A 153 -11.20 0.11 -13.54
C HIS A 153 -12.34 1.11 -13.79
N GLY A 154 -12.05 2.42 -13.78
CA GLY A 154 -13.09 3.44 -13.94
C GLY A 154 -13.89 3.30 -15.26
N PRO A 155 -13.22 3.26 -16.43
CA PRO A 155 -13.89 3.09 -17.72
C PRO A 155 -14.61 1.75 -17.88
N LEU A 156 -13.98 0.63 -17.50
CA LEU A 156 -14.59 -0.69 -17.65
C LEU A 156 -15.75 -0.88 -16.68
N SER A 157 -15.65 -0.42 -15.43
CA SER A 157 -16.76 -0.42 -14.47
C SER A 157 -17.92 0.44 -14.96
N HIS A 158 -17.65 1.60 -15.60
CA HIS A 158 -18.70 2.40 -16.23
C HIS A 158 -19.47 1.61 -17.29
N VAL A 159 -18.76 0.93 -18.19
CA VAL A 159 -19.36 0.08 -19.22
C VAL A 159 -20.13 -1.07 -18.58
N TRP A 160 -19.54 -1.73 -17.59
CA TRP A 160 -20.15 -2.86 -16.89
C TRP A 160 -21.49 -2.48 -16.25
N TYR A 161 -21.56 -1.38 -15.52
CA TYR A 161 -22.82 -0.93 -14.92
C TYR A 161 -23.89 -0.64 -15.97
N ASN A 162 -23.53 -0.04 -17.10
CA ASN A 162 -24.49 0.20 -18.19
C ASN A 162 -24.97 -1.11 -18.82
N VAL A 163 -24.07 -2.07 -19.02
CA VAL A 163 -24.41 -3.41 -19.54
C VAL A 163 -25.32 -4.15 -18.57
N CYS A 164 -24.99 -4.13 -17.27
CA CYS A 164 -25.80 -4.77 -16.24
C CYS A 164 -27.18 -4.10 -16.16
N GLU A 165 -27.28 -2.77 -16.12
CA GLU A 165 -28.58 -2.08 -16.16
C GLU A 165 -29.41 -2.45 -17.40
N GLY A 166 -28.79 -2.43 -18.59
CA GLY A 166 -29.45 -2.82 -19.84
C GLY A 166 -29.91 -4.27 -19.86
N LEU A 167 -29.14 -5.20 -19.28
CA LEU A 167 -29.55 -6.60 -19.14
C LEU A 167 -30.83 -6.72 -18.30
N PHE A 168 -30.89 -6.05 -17.15
CA PHE A 168 -32.05 -6.11 -16.26
C PHE A 168 -33.25 -5.28 -16.78
N ASP A 169 -33.02 -4.30 -17.65
CA ASP A 169 -34.07 -3.61 -18.41
C ASP A 169 -34.71 -4.57 -19.43
N ILE A 170 -33.91 -5.32 -20.18
CA ILE A 170 -34.40 -6.29 -21.18
C ILE A 170 -35.25 -7.39 -20.53
N VAL A 171 -34.79 -7.90 -19.38
CA VAL A 171 -35.52 -8.94 -18.64
C VAL A 171 -36.76 -8.36 -17.93
N GLY A 172 -36.88 -7.02 -17.85
CA GLY A 172 -38.03 -6.33 -17.27
C GLY A 172 -38.09 -6.46 -15.76
N TRP A 173 -36.93 -6.60 -15.10
CA TRP A 173 -36.89 -6.86 -13.67
C TRP A 173 -36.73 -5.60 -12.82
N ASN A 174 -36.27 -4.48 -13.37
CA ASN A 174 -35.79 -3.32 -12.58
C ASN A 174 -36.75 -2.75 -11.52
N ASP A 175 -38.07 -2.97 -11.65
CA ASP A 175 -39.07 -2.51 -10.68
C ASP A 175 -39.27 -3.45 -9.48
N TYR A 176 -38.70 -4.66 -9.48
CA TYR A 176 -38.85 -5.59 -8.37
C TYR A 176 -37.87 -5.32 -7.23
N TRP A 177 -38.38 -5.36 -5.98
CA TRP A 177 -37.58 -5.14 -4.78
C TRP A 177 -36.41 -6.12 -4.60
N TRP A 178 -36.51 -7.32 -5.19
CA TRP A 178 -35.49 -8.37 -5.07
C TRP A 178 -34.39 -8.27 -6.14
N VAL A 179 -34.47 -7.35 -7.12
CA VAL A 179 -33.48 -7.12 -8.18
C VAL A 179 -32.03 -6.96 -7.72
N PRO A 180 -31.73 -6.36 -6.55
CA PRO A 180 -30.36 -6.27 -6.09
C PRO A 180 -29.68 -7.65 -6.00
N ALA A 181 -30.39 -8.70 -5.58
CA ALA A 181 -29.82 -10.04 -5.42
C ALA A 181 -29.25 -10.64 -6.73
N PRO A 182 -30.00 -10.74 -7.84
CA PRO A 182 -29.44 -11.22 -9.09
C PRO A 182 -28.37 -10.29 -9.66
N LYS A 183 -28.44 -8.96 -9.47
CA LYS A 183 -27.35 -8.05 -9.87
C LYS A 183 -26.04 -8.37 -9.14
N ILE A 184 -26.10 -8.57 -7.82
CA ILE A 184 -24.97 -9.00 -7.00
C ILE A 184 -24.40 -10.33 -7.51
N ILE A 185 -25.27 -11.31 -7.79
CA ILE A 185 -24.84 -12.61 -8.33
C ILE A 185 -24.13 -12.43 -9.68
N THR A 186 -24.68 -11.60 -10.57
CA THR A 186 -24.06 -11.28 -11.87
C THR A 186 -22.69 -10.63 -11.69
N ASP A 187 -22.52 -9.70 -10.74
CA ASP A 187 -21.21 -9.13 -10.41
C ASP A 187 -20.21 -10.19 -9.93
N GLN A 188 -20.61 -11.02 -8.96
CA GLN A 188 -19.71 -12.01 -8.38
C GLN A 188 -19.29 -13.11 -9.37
N LEU A 189 -20.16 -13.48 -10.30
CA LEU A 189 -19.89 -14.56 -11.26
C LEU A 189 -19.20 -14.08 -12.54
N LEU A 190 -19.44 -12.83 -12.96
CA LEU A 190 -18.94 -12.32 -14.23
C LEU A 190 -17.92 -11.21 -14.03
N TRP A 191 -18.32 -10.13 -13.37
CA TRP A 191 -17.49 -8.94 -13.26
C TRP A 191 -16.27 -9.12 -12.36
N GLY A 192 -16.45 -9.62 -11.13
CA GLY A 192 -15.35 -9.83 -10.19
C GLY A 192 -14.23 -10.71 -10.76
N PRO A 193 -14.52 -11.92 -11.27
CA PRO A 193 -13.51 -12.77 -11.89
C PRO A 193 -12.84 -12.13 -13.12
N ALA A 194 -13.63 -11.47 -13.99
CA ALA A 194 -13.09 -10.79 -15.16
C ALA A 194 -12.17 -9.63 -14.77
N TRP A 195 -12.58 -8.81 -13.80
CA TRP A 195 -11.81 -7.68 -13.31
C TRP A 195 -10.50 -8.12 -12.66
N ASN A 196 -10.54 -9.14 -11.81
CA ASN A 196 -9.33 -9.69 -11.19
C ASN A 196 -8.32 -10.17 -12.24
N ALA A 197 -8.79 -10.90 -13.27
CA ALA A 197 -7.93 -11.35 -14.36
C ALA A 197 -7.34 -10.17 -15.15
N VAL A 198 -8.14 -9.15 -15.47
CA VAL A 198 -7.68 -7.93 -16.16
C VAL A 198 -6.63 -7.19 -15.33
N TYR A 199 -6.86 -7.04 -14.03
CA TYR A 199 -5.94 -6.34 -13.13
C TYR A 199 -4.57 -7.04 -13.06
N ILE A 200 -4.57 -8.36 -12.81
CA ILE A 200 -3.34 -9.15 -12.73
C ILE A 200 -2.61 -9.15 -14.08
N ALA A 201 -3.34 -9.36 -15.17
CA ALA A 201 -2.76 -9.31 -16.52
C ALA A 201 -2.08 -7.96 -16.78
N PHE A 202 -2.74 -6.87 -16.40
CA PHE A 202 -2.23 -5.53 -16.61
C PHE A 202 -0.97 -5.25 -15.79
N LEU A 203 -0.96 -5.63 -14.51
CA LEU A 203 0.24 -5.50 -13.67
C LEU A 203 1.40 -6.32 -14.22
N GLY A 204 1.15 -7.56 -14.64
CA GLY A 204 2.18 -8.40 -15.25
C GLY A 204 2.77 -7.80 -16.53
N VAL A 205 1.94 -7.19 -17.38
CA VAL A 205 2.41 -6.43 -18.55
C VAL A 205 3.28 -5.24 -18.15
N LEU A 206 2.89 -4.46 -17.12
CA LEU A 206 3.69 -3.33 -16.63
C LEU A 206 4.98 -3.75 -15.91
N ASN A 207 5.01 -4.98 -15.39
CA ASN A 207 6.20 -5.63 -14.83
C ASN A 207 7.10 -6.25 -15.91
N LYS A 208 6.60 -6.36 -17.16
CA LYS A 208 7.26 -7.03 -18.29
C LYS A 208 7.41 -8.54 -18.09
N ASP A 209 6.46 -9.14 -17.37
CA ASP A 209 6.39 -10.58 -17.19
C ASP A 209 6.04 -11.28 -18.50
N SER A 210 6.49 -12.53 -18.65
CA SER A 210 6.12 -13.35 -19.81
C SER A 210 4.64 -13.74 -19.76
N SER A 211 4.02 -13.99 -20.91
CA SER A 211 2.62 -14.42 -20.97
C SER A 211 2.34 -15.69 -20.16
N ALA A 212 3.31 -16.58 -20.02
CA ALA A 212 3.19 -17.79 -19.22
C ALA A 212 3.12 -17.47 -17.70
N VAL A 213 3.97 -16.55 -17.23
CA VAL A 213 3.95 -16.09 -15.82
C VAL A 213 2.65 -15.36 -15.52
N ILE A 214 2.20 -14.50 -16.43
CA ILE A 214 0.93 -13.78 -16.28
C ILE A 214 -0.25 -14.76 -16.20
N TRP A 215 -0.28 -15.75 -17.11
CA TRP A 215 -1.32 -16.76 -17.12
C TRP A 215 -1.35 -17.56 -15.82
N GLU A 216 -0.19 -17.99 -15.34
CA GLU A 216 -0.06 -18.71 -14.07
C GLU A 216 -0.51 -17.85 -12.88
N ALA A 217 -0.18 -16.56 -12.86
CA ALA A 217 -0.66 -15.65 -11.82
C ALA A 217 -2.19 -15.54 -11.83
N ILE A 218 -2.82 -15.42 -13.00
CA ILE A 218 -4.29 -15.37 -13.14
C ILE A 218 -4.93 -16.66 -12.64
N THR A 219 -4.43 -17.83 -13.07
CA THR A 219 -5.04 -19.12 -12.71
C THR A 219 -4.82 -19.47 -11.24
N SER A 220 -3.63 -19.20 -10.70
CA SER A 220 -3.29 -19.49 -9.29
C SER A 220 -4.04 -18.59 -8.30
N THR A 221 -4.30 -17.32 -8.66
CA THR A 221 -5.08 -16.38 -7.81
C THR A 221 -6.58 -16.43 -8.02
N ALA A 222 -7.08 -17.01 -9.12
CA ALA A 222 -8.50 -16.94 -9.49
C ALA A 222 -9.42 -17.39 -8.34
N LEU A 223 -9.20 -18.59 -7.80
CA LEU A 223 -10.03 -19.11 -6.71
C LEU A 223 -9.81 -18.34 -5.39
N PRO A 224 -8.58 -18.09 -4.92
CA PRO A 224 -8.33 -17.24 -3.76
C PRO A 224 -9.04 -15.88 -3.81
N LEU A 225 -8.97 -15.19 -4.95
CA LEU A 225 -9.58 -13.86 -5.13
C LEU A 225 -11.09 -13.92 -5.23
N VAL A 226 -11.68 -14.95 -5.86
CA VAL A 226 -13.14 -15.12 -5.84
C VAL A 226 -13.64 -15.36 -4.42
N ILE A 227 -12.95 -16.20 -3.63
CA ILE A 227 -13.32 -16.46 -2.23
C ILE A 227 -13.19 -15.19 -1.38
N ALA A 228 -12.10 -14.43 -1.55
CA ALA A 228 -11.92 -13.15 -0.88
C ALA A 228 -13.03 -12.15 -1.29
N GLY A 229 -13.35 -12.10 -2.57
CA GLY A 229 -14.39 -11.23 -3.11
C GLY A 229 -15.76 -11.51 -2.52
N ILE A 230 -16.17 -12.78 -2.42
CA ILE A 230 -17.45 -13.18 -1.82
C ILE A 230 -17.57 -12.76 -0.34
N ARG A 231 -16.46 -12.57 0.38
CA ARG A 231 -16.48 -12.09 1.77
C ARG A 231 -16.71 -10.59 1.90
N LEU A 232 -16.37 -9.82 0.88
CA LEU A 232 -16.43 -8.35 0.89
C LEU A 232 -17.62 -7.82 0.07
N TRP A 233 -17.68 -8.23 -1.19
CA TRP A 233 -18.49 -7.59 -2.21
C TRP A 233 -19.99 -7.79 -2.09
N PRO A 234 -20.54 -8.95 -1.65
CA PRO A 234 -21.98 -9.09 -1.48
C PRO A 234 -22.58 -8.05 -0.54
N LEU A 235 -21.92 -7.75 0.59
CA LEU A 235 -22.38 -6.74 1.55
C LEU A 235 -22.26 -5.33 0.97
N ALA A 236 -21.14 -5.03 0.29
CA ALA A 236 -20.95 -3.75 -0.39
C ALA A 236 -22.01 -3.52 -1.49
N HIS A 237 -22.33 -4.56 -2.26
CA HIS A 237 -23.26 -4.47 -3.38
C HIS A 237 -24.73 -4.47 -2.96
N VAL A 238 -25.08 -4.98 -1.77
CA VAL A 238 -26.41 -4.72 -1.18
C VAL A 238 -26.63 -3.22 -1.05
N VAL A 239 -25.61 -2.47 -0.61
CA VAL A 239 -25.67 -1.00 -0.56
C VAL A 239 -25.64 -0.41 -1.97
N THR A 240 -24.73 -0.87 -2.83
CA THR A 240 -24.60 -0.36 -4.22
C THR A 240 -25.90 -0.42 -5.00
N TYR A 241 -26.58 -1.57 -4.99
CA TYR A 241 -27.80 -1.78 -5.78
C TYR A 241 -29.08 -1.43 -5.04
N GLY A 242 -29.07 -1.44 -3.71
CA GLY A 242 -30.24 -1.15 -2.89
C GLY A 242 -30.41 0.34 -2.54
N LEU A 243 -29.32 1.06 -2.27
CA LEU A 243 -29.37 2.41 -1.70
C LEU A 243 -28.73 3.48 -2.58
N VAL A 244 -27.73 3.14 -3.39
CA VAL A 244 -26.94 4.13 -4.14
C VAL A 244 -27.57 4.42 -5.51
N PRO A 245 -27.84 5.70 -5.85
CA PRO A 245 -28.30 6.10 -7.19
C PRO A 245 -27.34 5.63 -8.30
N LYS A 246 -27.88 5.26 -9.46
CA LYS A 246 -27.14 4.59 -10.55
C LYS A 246 -25.85 5.32 -10.93
N GLU A 247 -25.90 6.64 -10.99
CA GLU A 247 -24.82 7.53 -11.38
C GLU A 247 -23.63 7.43 -10.40
N ASN A 248 -23.94 7.33 -9.10
CA ASN A 248 -23.02 7.40 -7.97
C ASN A 248 -22.50 6.03 -7.49
N ARG A 249 -23.00 4.93 -8.07
CA ARG A 249 -22.61 3.56 -7.65
C ARG A 249 -21.12 3.32 -7.72
N LEU A 250 -20.46 3.81 -8.76
CA LEU A 250 -19.02 3.62 -8.88
C LEU A 250 -18.24 4.44 -7.84
N LEU A 251 -18.71 5.63 -7.44
CA LEU A 251 -18.07 6.37 -6.36
C LEU A 251 -18.15 5.60 -5.02
N TRP A 252 -19.31 5.01 -4.73
CA TRP A 252 -19.49 4.15 -3.56
C TRP A 252 -18.60 2.90 -3.65
N VAL A 253 -18.57 2.25 -4.80
CA VAL A 253 -17.72 1.07 -5.01
C VAL A 253 -16.26 1.43 -4.89
N ASP A 254 -15.80 2.53 -5.49
CA ASP A 254 -14.46 3.09 -5.34
C ASP A 254 -14.07 3.31 -3.87
N ALA A 255 -15.01 3.70 -3.00
CA ALA A 255 -14.72 3.83 -1.56
C ALA A 255 -14.43 2.48 -0.89
N VAL A 256 -15.18 1.43 -1.25
CA VAL A 256 -14.92 0.06 -0.79
C VAL A 256 -13.68 -0.55 -1.46
N GLU A 257 -13.43 -0.15 -2.71
CA GLU A 257 -12.34 -0.61 -3.56
C GLU A 257 -10.97 -0.29 -2.94
N ILE A 258 -10.85 0.73 -2.09
CA ILE A 258 -9.62 0.97 -1.32
C ILE A 258 -9.21 -0.29 -0.53
N ILE A 259 -10.17 -0.95 0.13
CA ILE A 259 -9.95 -2.19 0.88
C ILE A 259 -9.59 -3.32 -0.10
N TRP A 260 -10.28 -3.40 -1.23
CA TRP A 260 -10.05 -4.44 -2.23
C TRP A 260 -8.66 -4.32 -2.89
N VAL A 261 -8.27 -3.12 -3.30
CA VAL A 261 -6.95 -2.84 -3.87
C VAL A 261 -5.85 -3.08 -2.83
N THR A 262 -6.11 -2.83 -1.55
CA THR A 262 -5.18 -3.19 -0.48
C THR A 262 -4.90 -4.70 -0.51
N ILE A 263 -5.94 -5.53 -0.58
CA ILE A 263 -5.84 -7.00 -0.68
C ILE A 263 -5.14 -7.42 -1.97
N LEU A 264 -5.60 -6.92 -3.12
CA LEU A 264 -5.04 -7.25 -4.44
C LEU A 264 -3.55 -6.92 -4.53
N SER A 265 -3.18 -5.73 -4.05
CA SER A 265 -1.81 -5.26 -4.12
C SER A 265 -0.90 -6.08 -3.22
N SER A 266 -1.32 -6.38 -1.99
CA SER A 266 -0.53 -7.24 -1.10
C SER A 266 -0.36 -8.66 -1.65
N GLN A 267 -1.40 -9.26 -2.24
CA GLN A 267 -1.27 -10.56 -2.90
C GLN A 267 -0.31 -10.52 -4.09
N ALA A 268 -0.40 -9.49 -4.94
CA ALA A 268 0.52 -9.33 -6.06
C ALA A 268 1.98 -9.20 -5.58
N ALA A 269 2.21 -8.51 -4.46
CA ALA A 269 3.54 -8.39 -3.86
C ALA A 269 4.08 -9.72 -3.29
N GLU A 270 3.23 -10.54 -2.66
CA GLU A 270 3.60 -11.88 -2.18
C GLU A 270 3.98 -12.82 -3.34
N GLN A 271 3.23 -12.75 -4.45
CA GLN A 271 3.54 -13.53 -5.64
C GLN A 271 4.87 -13.15 -6.27
N ALA A 272 5.21 -11.86 -6.29
CA ALA A 272 6.51 -11.40 -6.81
C ALA A 272 7.69 -11.90 -5.96
N ARG A 273 7.51 -12.09 -4.64
CA ARG A 273 8.56 -12.61 -3.74
C ARG A 273 8.81 -14.11 -3.88
N SER A 274 7.75 -14.89 -4.16
CA SER A 274 7.81 -16.35 -4.12
C SER A 274 8.88 -16.98 -5.05
N PRO A 275 9.08 -16.53 -6.31
CA PRO A 275 10.17 -17.00 -7.15
C PRO A 275 11.56 -16.53 -6.69
N ALA A 276 11.67 -15.31 -6.18
CA ALA A 276 12.95 -14.72 -5.76
C ALA A 276 13.54 -15.42 -4.53
N GLU A 277 12.70 -15.77 -3.55
CA GLU A 277 13.12 -16.52 -2.36
C GLU A 277 13.56 -17.96 -2.71
N GLN A 278 12.98 -18.57 -3.76
CA GLN A 278 13.38 -19.88 -4.25
C GLN A 278 14.78 -19.86 -4.90
N GLU A 279 15.10 -18.83 -5.69
CA GLU A 279 16.44 -18.64 -6.27
C GLU A 279 17.51 -18.35 -5.20
N GLU A 280 17.18 -17.58 -4.16
CA GLU A 280 18.11 -17.24 -3.08
C GLU A 280 18.38 -18.44 -2.14
N SER A 281 17.40 -19.33 -1.93
CA SER A 281 17.58 -20.56 -1.14
C SER A 281 18.38 -21.67 -1.84
N THR A 282 18.57 -21.56 -3.15
CA THR A 282 19.26 -22.56 -3.99
C THR A 282 20.67 -22.14 -4.39
N SER A 283 21.09 -20.94 -4.01
CA SER A 283 22.43 -20.36 -4.23
C SER A 283 23.31 -20.44 -2.98
#